data_AF-A0A939L588-F1
#
_entry.id   AF-A0A939L588-F1
#
_cell.length_a   1.000
_cell.length_b   1.000
_cell.length_c   1.000
_cell.angle_alpha   90.00
_cell.angle_beta   90.00
_cell.angle_gamma   90.00
#
_symmetry.space_group_name_H-M   'P 1'
#
loop_
_entity.id
_entity.type
_entity.pdbx_description
1 polymer ?
#
loop_
_entity_poly.entity_id
_entity_poly.type
_entity_poly.pdbx_seq_one_letter_code
_entity_poly.pdbx_strand_id
1 'polypeptide(L)'
;MTTMLPRTARTGAALIGSARARNTLTTGQLAVGLAELGVRPGMVLHVQASLRALGWVTGGAAGVADTLLDALGGAGTLVAYTANPENSATSRIHKNAIAGLSPAQVTAYLDRMPPYDPASTRCSPTMGALSEEIRTRPGAVRSSH
;
A
#
# COMPACT_ATOMS: atom_id res chain seq x y z
N MET A 1 25.24 -41.61 -53.33
CA MET A 1 25.28 -41.27 -51.89
C MET A 1 24.73 -39.86 -51.75
N THR A 2 23.44 -39.71 -51.49
CA THR A 2 22.83 -38.42 -51.11
C THR A 2 21.75 -38.74 -50.07
N THR A 3 22.08 -38.39 -48.84
CA THR A 3 21.35 -38.73 -47.61
C THR A 3 20.04 -37.96 -47.53
N MET A 4 18.93 -38.69 -47.40
CA MET A 4 17.60 -38.16 -47.05
C MET A 4 17.64 -37.74 -45.57
N LEU A 5 17.64 -36.43 -45.30
CA LEU A 5 17.46 -35.88 -43.95
C LEU A 5 15.95 -35.77 -43.66
N PRO A 6 15.45 -36.19 -42.49
CA PRO A 6 14.05 -36.02 -42.15
C PRO A 6 13.72 -34.54 -41.86
N ARG A 7 12.62 -34.06 -42.43
CA ARG A 7 11.96 -32.79 -42.08
C ARG A 7 11.56 -32.83 -40.61
N THR A 8 12.18 -32.01 -39.79
CA THR A 8 11.71 -31.70 -38.44
C THR A 8 10.33 -31.07 -38.54
N ALA A 9 9.32 -31.74 -37.99
CA ALA A 9 8.01 -31.17 -37.75
C ALA A 9 8.14 -29.98 -36.80
N ARG A 10 7.86 -28.77 -37.29
CA ARG A 10 7.50 -27.63 -36.45
C ARG A 10 6.07 -27.86 -35.99
N THR A 11 5.91 -28.37 -34.77
CA THR A 11 4.63 -28.29 -34.07
C THR A 11 4.76 -27.18 -33.05
N GLY A 12 4.22 -26.01 -33.40
CA GLY A 12 4.03 -24.92 -32.46
C GLY A 12 3.04 -25.38 -31.40
N ALA A 13 3.53 -25.52 -30.17
CA ALA A 13 2.70 -25.38 -29.00
C ALA A 13 3.02 -24.00 -28.43
N ALA A 14 2.12 -23.05 -28.65
CA ALA A 14 2.12 -21.79 -27.95
C ALA A 14 1.99 -22.08 -26.45
N LEU A 15 3.08 -21.94 -25.70
CA LEU A 15 3.04 -21.84 -24.25
C LEU A 15 2.49 -20.44 -23.90
N ILE A 16 1.17 -20.30 -24.02
CA ILE A 16 0.46 -19.15 -23.48
C ILE A 16 0.39 -19.37 -21.96
N GLY A 17 1.20 -18.61 -21.23
CA GLY A 17 1.13 -18.50 -19.78
C GLY A 17 2.38 -18.96 -19.03
N SER A 18 3.55 -18.35 -19.32
CA SER A 18 4.66 -18.40 -18.37
C SER A 18 4.25 -17.63 -17.11
N ALA A 19 3.84 -18.36 -16.07
CA ALA A 19 3.77 -17.85 -14.71
C ALA A 19 5.18 -17.41 -14.32
N ARG A 20 5.48 -16.12 -14.48
CA ARG A 20 6.67 -15.50 -13.89
C ARG A 20 6.66 -15.91 -12.42
N ALA A 21 7.65 -16.69 -11.99
CA ALA A 21 7.85 -16.95 -10.56
C ALA A 21 7.87 -15.57 -9.88
N ARG A 22 6.79 -15.24 -9.17
CA ARG A 22 6.66 -13.96 -8.48
C ARG A 22 7.62 -14.05 -7.31
N ASN A 23 8.87 -13.67 -7.51
CA ASN A 23 9.85 -13.61 -6.43
C ASN A 23 9.24 -12.78 -5.31
N THR A 24 8.97 -13.45 -4.19
CA THR A 24 8.45 -12.79 -3.01
C THR A 24 9.62 -12.02 -2.40
N LEU A 25 9.45 -10.71 -2.25
CA LEU A 25 10.40 -9.86 -1.55
C LEU A 25 10.35 -10.23 -0.06
N THR A 26 11.47 -10.71 0.48
CA THR A 26 11.56 -11.04 1.90
C THR A 26 11.79 -9.77 2.73
N THR A 27 11.47 -9.83 4.02
CA THR A 27 11.79 -8.73 4.96
C THR A 27 13.30 -8.46 5.02
N GLY A 28 14.14 -9.49 4.93
CA GLY A 28 15.60 -9.33 4.87
C GLY A 28 16.08 -8.60 3.60
N GLN A 29 15.50 -8.91 2.43
CA GLN A 29 15.82 -8.17 1.19
C GLN A 29 15.36 -6.71 1.27
N LEU A 30 14.19 -6.48 1.86
CA LEU A 30 13.69 -5.12 2.10
C LEU A 30 14.60 -4.34 3.06
N ALA A 31 15.07 -4.96 4.14
CA ALA A 31 15.98 -4.35 5.10
C ALA A 31 17.32 -3.93 4.44
N VAL A 32 17.89 -4.80 3.61
CA VAL A 32 19.10 -4.48 2.82
C VAL A 32 18.83 -3.29 1.90
N GLY A 33 17.73 -3.31 1.13
CA GLY A 33 17.39 -2.21 0.23
C GLY A 33 17.18 -0.88 0.96
N LEU A 34 16.54 -0.89 2.14
CA LEU A 34 16.37 0.31 2.97
C LEU A 34 17.73 0.84 3.46
N ALA A 35 18.63 -0.04 3.87
CA ALA A 35 19.98 0.34 4.28
C ALA A 35 20.78 0.92 3.10
N GLU A 36 20.68 0.34 1.90
CA GLU A 36 21.30 0.87 0.68
C GLU A 36 20.75 2.25 0.30
N LEU A 37 19.45 2.48 0.50
CA LEU A 37 18.79 3.78 0.30
C LEU A 37 19.16 4.83 1.35
N GLY A 38 19.89 4.44 2.41
CA GLY A 38 20.36 5.37 3.43
C GLY A 38 19.47 5.48 4.68
N VAL A 39 18.48 4.59 4.85
CA VAL A 39 17.72 4.52 6.11
C VAL A 39 18.63 4.04 7.23
N ARG A 40 18.72 4.80 8.32
CA ARG A 40 19.59 4.51 9.46
C ARG A 40 18.81 4.52 10.78
N PRO A 41 19.30 3.81 11.80
CA PRO A 41 18.72 3.87 13.14
C PRO A 41 18.66 5.31 13.68
N GLY A 42 17.60 5.63 14.43
CA GLY A 42 17.38 6.94 15.05
C GLY A 42 16.81 8.02 14.12
N MET A 43 16.58 7.72 12.83
CA MET A 43 15.98 8.68 11.90
C MET A 43 14.48 8.90 12.17
N VAL A 44 13.99 10.08 11.78
CA VAL A 44 12.57 10.33 11.55
C VAL A 44 12.30 10.11 10.06
N LEU A 45 11.48 9.12 9.72
CA LEU A 45 11.18 8.72 8.34
C LEU A 45 9.69 8.87 8.05
N HIS A 46 9.34 9.75 7.11
CA HIS A 46 8.01 9.79 6.52
C HIS A 46 7.95 8.84 5.32
N VAL A 47 7.06 7.85 5.38
CA VAL A 47 6.85 6.88 4.30
C VAL A 47 5.55 7.12 3.54
N GLN A 48 5.65 7.03 2.21
CA GLN A 48 4.53 6.84 1.29
C GLN A 48 4.94 5.73 0.32
N ALA A 49 4.21 4.62 0.32
CA ALA A 49 4.62 3.43 -0.44
C ALA A 49 3.44 2.80 -1.19
N SER A 50 3.73 2.33 -2.40
CA SER A 50 2.83 1.46 -3.16
C SER A 50 3.23 0.01 -2.95
N LEU A 51 2.50 -0.71 -2.10
CA LEU A 51 2.73 -2.15 -1.91
C LEU A 51 2.57 -2.94 -3.22
N ARG A 52 1.73 -2.46 -4.14
CA ARG A 52 1.59 -3.06 -5.47
C ARG A 52 2.88 -2.97 -6.28
N ALA A 53 3.63 -1.87 -6.16
CA ALA A 53 4.89 -1.68 -6.87
C ALA A 53 6.02 -2.57 -6.30
N LEU A 54 5.95 -2.91 -5.00
CA LEU A 54 6.87 -3.86 -4.37
C LEU A 54 6.60 -5.32 -4.77
N GLY A 55 5.42 -5.63 -5.29
CA GLY A 55 4.99 -6.98 -5.57
C GLY A 55 4.56 -7.74 -4.31
N TRP A 56 4.82 -9.04 -4.26
CA TRP A 56 4.53 -9.85 -3.07
C TRP A 56 5.64 -9.64 -2.04
N VAL A 57 5.29 -9.16 -0.85
CA VAL A 57 6.22 -9.04 0.27
C VAL A 57 5.82 -10.03 1.35
N THR A 58 6.79 -10.74 1.93
CA THR A 58 6.56 -11.61 3.09
C THR A 58 5.93 -10.80 4.23
N GLY A 59 4.77 -11.25 4.73
CA GLY A 59 4.02 -10.52 5.77
C GLY A 59 3.22 -9.30 5.27
N GLY A 60 3.21 -9.02 3.97
CA GLY A 60 2.41 -7.95 3.38
C GLY A 60 2.73 -6.57 3.96
N ALA A 61 1.69 -5.76 4.21
CA ALA A 61 1.84 -4.43 4.79
C ALA A 61 2.51 -4.46 6.17
N ALA A 62 2.14 -5.45 7.01
CA ALA A 62 2.70 -5.62 8.34
C ALA A 62 4.21 -5.90 8.26
N GLY A 63 4.62 -6.85 7.41
CA GLY A 63 6.04 -7.16 7.21
C GLY A 63 6.85 -5.96 6.72
N VAL A 64 6.28 -5.11 5.85
CA VAL A 64 6.93 -3.85 5.43
C VAL A 64 7.10 -2.88 6.58
N ALA A 65 6.06 -2.65 7.37
CA ALA A 65 6.13 -1.71 8.48
C ALA A 65 7.01 -2.22 9.63
N ASP A 66 7.01 -3.52 9.93
CA ASP A 66 7.93 -4.13 10.90
C ASP A 66 9.38 -3.94 10.44
N THR A 67 9.67 -4.19 9.16
CA THR A 67 11.03 -3.98 8.61
C THR A 67 11.47 -2.51 8.69
N LEU A 68 10.55 -1.56 8.46
CA LEU A 68 10.83 -0.12 8.60
C LEU A 68 11.12 0.24 10.06
N LEU A 69 10.32 -0.25 11.01
CA LEU A 69 10.53 -0.01 12.44
C LEU A 69 11.84 -0.62 12.92
N ASP A 70 12.17 -1.83 12.49
CA ASP A 70 13.44 -2.50 12.80
C ASP A 70 14.64 -1.70 12.27
N ALA A 71 14.55 -1.19 11.04
CA ALA A 71 15.62 -0.38 10.43
C ALA A 71 15.84 0.96 11.16
N LEU A 72 14.77 1.55 11.71
CA LEU A 72 14.82 2.80 12.47
C LEU A 72 15.24 2.57 13.94
N GLY A 73 14.98 1.38 14.48
CA GLY A 73 15.24 1.05 15.88
C GLY A 73 14.40 1.86 16.87
N GLY A 74 14.54 1.56 18.16
CA GLY A 74 13.71 2.17 19.23
C GLY A 74 13.89 3.67 19.44
N ALA A 75 14.94 4.28 18.89
CA ALA A 75 15.18 5.72 18.93
C ALA A 75 14.66 6.46 17.68
N GLY A 76 14.21 5.72 16.65
CA GLY A 76 13.70 6.31 15.43
C GLY A 76 12.21 6.62 15.50
N THR A 77 11.69 7.25 14.44
CA THR A 77 10.27 7.59 14.32
C THR A 77 9.78 7.30 12.92
N LEU A 78 8.73 6.49 12.80
CA LEU A 78 8.05 6.23 11.53
C LEU A 78 6.80 7.10 11.44
N VAL A 79 6.68 7.86 10.35
CA VAL A 79 5.55 8.75 10.05
C VAL A 79 4.88 8.27 8.77
N ALA A 80 3.55 8.24 8.75
CA ALA A 80 2.76 7.92 7.55
C ALA A 80 1.68 8.97 7.32
N TYR A 81 1.35 9.22 6.05
CA TYR A 81 0.24 10.10 5.72
C TYR A 81 -1.09 9.33 5.83
N THR A 82 -1.95 9.73 6.77
CA THR A 82 -3.18 9.00 7.13
C THR A 82 -4.45 9.80 6.85
N ALA A 83 -4.55 10.46 5.69
CA ALA A 83 -5.73 11.25 5.37
C ALA A 83 -7.01 10.41 5.20
N ASN A 84 -8.15 11.01 5.51
CA ASN A 84 -9.48 10.46 5.32
C ASN A 84 -10.38 11.42 4.54
N PRO A 85 -10.12 11.68 3.24
CA PRO A 85 -10.94 12.54 2.38
C PRO A 85 -12.44 12.16 2.32
N GLU A 86 -12.82 10.94 2.69
CA GLU A 86 -14.20 10.49 2.84
C GLU A 86 -14.94 11.28 3.93
N ASN A 87 -14.23 11.76 4.96
CA ASN A 87 -14.76 12.61 6.02
C ASN A 87 -14.47 14.10 5.76
N SER A 88 -14.80 14.57 4.56
CA SER A 88 -14.64 15.98 4.17
C SER A 88 -15.75 16.39 3.22
N ALA A 89 -16.44 17.50 3.50
CA ALA A 89 -17.48 18.03 2.62
C ALA A 89 -16.95 18.66 1.31
N THR A 90 -15.63 18.78 1.15
CA THR A 90 -15.02 19.49 0.00
C THR A 90 -14.16 18.61 -0.88
N SER A 91 -13.87 17.37 -0.45
CA SER A 91 -13.02 16.44 -1.17
C SER A 91 -13.65 16.00 -2.50
N ARG A 92 -12.80 15.54 -3.43
CA ARG A 92 -13.29 14.95 -4.68
C ARG A 92 -14.14 13.70 -4.42
N ILE A 93 -13.78 12.90 -3.42
CA ILE A 93 -14.51 11.69 -3.04
C ILE A 93 -15.94 12.06 -2.60
N HIS A 94 -16.07 13.05 -1.72
CA HIS A 94 -17.36 13.54 -1.27
C HIS A 94 -18.18 14.12 -2.44
N LYS A 95 -17.58 15.00 -3.24
CA LYS A 95 -18.26 15.60 -4.41
C LYS A 95 -18.79 14.55 -5.37
N ASN A 96 -18.06 13.45 -5.57
CA ASN A 96 -18.51 12.33 -6.40
C ASN A 96 -19.63 11.53 -5.69
N ALA A 97 -19.54 11.33 -4.38
CA ALA A 97 -20.54 10.57 -3.61
C ALA A 97 -21.92 11.25 -3.58
N ILE A 98 -21.96 12.59 -3.63
CA ILE A 98 -23.21 13.36 -3.65
C ILE A 98 -23.66 13.76 -5.06
N ALA A 99 -22.90 13.39 -6.09
CA ALA A 99 -23.23 13.77 -7.47
C ALA A 99 -24.59 13.17 -7.87
N GLY A 100 -25.52 14.02 -8.33
CA GLY A 100 -26.86 13.60 -8.75
C GLY A 100 -27.87 13.43 -7.60
N LEU A 101 -27.49 13.69 -6.34
CA LEU A 101 -28.44 13.71 -5.23
C LEU A 101 -29.25 15.01 -5.19
N SER A 102 -30.50 14.92 -4.75
CA SER A 102 -31.33 16.08 -4.40
C SER A 102 -30.82 16.77 -3.11
N PRO A 103 -31.18 18.05 -2.86
CA PRO A 103 -30.77 18.75 -1.64
C PRO A 103 -31.11 18.02 -0.33
N ALA A 104 -32.28 17.37 -0.26
CA ALA A 104 -32.68 16.59 0.91
C ALA A 104 -31.79 15.34 1.11
N GLN A 105 -31.41 14.67 0.03
CA GLN A 105 -30.50 13.52 0.07
C GLN A 105 -29.08 13.93 0.45
N VAL A 106 -28.59 15.09 -0.01
CA VAL A 106 -27.29 15.64 0.41
C VAL A 106 -27.30 15.93 1.91
N THR A 107 -28.36 16.56 2.43
CA THR A 107 -28.52 16.81 3.87
C THR A 107 -28.48 15.50 4.66
N ALA A 108 -29.28 14.51 4.28
CA ALA A 108 -29.29 13.20 4.91
C ALA A 108 -27.95 12.43 4.77
N TYR A 109 -27.15 12.70 3.73
CA TYR A 109 -25.80 12.15 3.60
C TYR A 109 -24.85 12.78 4.62
N LEU A 110 -24.85 14.12 4.72
CA LEU A 110 -24.02 14.87 5.66
C LEU A 110 -24.34 14.50 7.12
N ASP A 111 -25.61 14.38 7.47
CA ASP A 111 -26.06 14.03 8.83
C ASP A 111 -25.59 12.62 9.28
N ARG A 112 -25.26 11.74 8.33
CA ARG A 112 -24.74 10.39 8.60
C ARG A 112 -23.21 10.34 8.65
N MET A 113 -22.50 11.42 8.31
CA MET A 113 -21.05 11.44 8.37
C MET A 113 -20.60 11.46 9.84
N PRO A 114 -19.83 10.47 10.31
CA PRO A 114 -19.34 10.47 11.69
C PRO A 114 -18.34 11.61 11.89
N PRO A 115 -18.26 12.20 13.10
CA PRO A 115 -17.18 13.11 13.44
C PRO A 115 -15.81 12.41 13.31
N TYR A 116 -14.77 13.18 13.01
CA TYR A 116 -13.41 12.67 13.03
C TYR A 116 -13.00 12.29 14.45
N ASP A 117 -12.39 11.11 14.58
CA ASP A 117 -11.75 10.62 15.79
C ASP A 117 -10.41 9.97 15.39
N PRO A 118 -9.26 10.46 15.88
CA PRO A 118 -7.96 9.93 15.51
C PRO A 118 -7.80 8.43 15.79
N ALA A 119 -8.48 7.90 16.82
CA ALA A 119 -8.41 6.50 17.21
C ALA A 119 -9.21 5.59 16.26
N SER A 120 -10.48 5.92 16.02
CA SER A 120 -11.39 5.04 15.28
C SER A 120 -11.52 5.35 13.79
N THR A 121 -11.29 6.59 13.36
CA THR A 121 -11.46 6.97 11.95
C THR A 121 -10.43 6.27 11.09
N ARG A 122 -10.86 5.54 10.07
CA ARG A 122 -9.93 4.82 9.18
C ARG A 122 -9.13 5.80 8.32
N CYS A 123 -7.93 5.38 7.94
CA CYS A 123 -7.21 5.98 6.82
C CYS A 123 -7.91 5.63 5.51
N SER A 124 -7.95 6.54 4.55
CA SER A 124 -8.53 6.27 3.24
C SER A 124 -7.77 5.13 2.55
N PRO A 125 -8.45 4.18 1.92
CA PRO A 125 -7.81 3.17 1.07
C PRO A 125 -6.93 3.78 -0.04
N THR A 126 -7.21 5.03 -0.44
CA THR A 126 -6.41 5.75 -1.44
C THR A 126 -5.00 6.11 -0.96
N MET A 127 -4.76 6.14 0.36
CA MET A 127 -3.43 6.36 0.96
C MET A 127 -2.59 5.08 1.03
N GLY A 128 -3.19 3.92 0.67
CA GLY A 128 -2.53 2.62 0.67
C GLY A 128 -2.62 1.88 2.00
N ALA A 129 -2.56 0.55 1.92
CA ALA A 129 -2.71 -0.34 3.08
C ALA A 129 -1.61 -0.16 4.13
N LEU A 130 -0.40 0.26 3.74
CA LEU A 130 0.69 0.54 4.68
C LEU A 130 0.34 1.68 5.65
N SER A 131 -0.35 2.71 5.16
CA SER A 131 -0.72 3.87 5.99
C SER A 131 -1.74 3.49 7.07
N GLU A 132 -2.73 2.66 6.74
CA GLU A 132 -3.68 2.13 7.72
C GLU A 132 -2.99 1.18 8.71
N GLU A 133 -2.13 0.30 8.21
CA GLU A 133 -1.34 -0.66 9.00
C GLU A 133 -0.44 0.05 10.02
N ILE A 134 0.21 1.15 9.66
CA ILE A 134 0.99 1.98 10.58
C ILE A 134 0.07 2.69 11.60
N ARG A 135 -1.05 3.26 11.14
CA ARG A 135 -2.01 4.00 12.00
C ARG A 135 -2.51 3.14 13.15
N THR A 136 -2.76 1.86 12.92
CA THR A 136 -3.37 0.95 13.90
C THR A 136 -2.37 0.25 14.81
N ARG A 137 -1.06 0.49 14.67
CA ARG A 137 -0.06 -0.15 15.55
C ARG A 137 -0.15 0.35 16.98
N PRO A 138 0.12 -0.52 17.98
CA PRO A 138 0.31 -0.08 19.36
C PRO A 138 1.38 1.02 19.45
N GLY A 139 1.09 2.07 20.21
CA GLY A 139 2.00 3.22 20.38
C GLY A 139 1.98 4.24 19.24
N ALA A 140 1.28 3.97 18.13
CA ALA A 140 1.06 4.96 17.10
C ALA A 140 0.17 6.10 17.62
N VAL A 141 0.51 7.33 17.25
CA VAL A 141 -0.28 8.53 17.52
C VAL A 141 -0.69 9.17 16.19
N ARG A 142 -1.83 9.86 16.18
CA ARG A 142 -2.36 10.53 14.99
C ARG A 142 -2.76 11.96 15.33
N SER A 143 -2.51 12.86 14.38
CA SER A 143 -2.96 14.26 14.47
C SER A 143 -4.48 14.37 14.63
N SER A 144 -4.92 15.48 15.21
CA SER A 144 -6.33 15.81 15.41
C SER A 144 -7.03 16.39 14.17
N HIS A 145 -6.44 16.18 12.98
CA HIS A 145 -6.99 16.60 11.69
C HIS A 145 -7.25 15.40 10.79
#